data_AF-A0A165MHQ1-F1
#
_entry.id   AF-A0A165MHQ1-F1
#
_cell.length_a   1.000
_cell.length_b   1.000
_cell.length_c   1.000
_cell.angle_alpha   90.00
_cell.angle_beta   90.00
_cell.angle_gamma   90.00
#
_symmetry.space_group_name_H-M   'P 1'
#
loop_
_entity.id
_entity.type
_entity.pdbx_description
1 polymer ?
#
loop_
_entity_poly.entity_id
_entity_poly.type
_entity_poly.pdbx_seq_one_letter_code
_entity_poly.pdbx_strand_id
1 'polypeptide(L)'
;MRAFAATFIASSGLLVQLAHAHVGAWGPGMFCRNGPQLEDNPNAPTTAQPLYEKTWDEFWFHGDCRNFPPPDGEFLAVPAGGHITLELADNRGHTTLSYNGTQTSEWADGQAHPELEHWTRNDTCIISPNMHTLNEADAAGTVLAIAYKSDINEVKYEDLVIFSVLEKSPWKRMGVYPVPADMPACPPGGCICAWSWVPNHCGEPNMYMNGFKCQVTNARPDAPAVAKAQVPRWCEGNATACVTGARGLVIMNQEPSINNIADLDAMQADGDWRSPGYNMKLGFQHGAQNDIFVSQSPSQIPGATPTSTSLPASTSTTSSTSAEPTTTSSTAAESTSSSSSSAEEQPTVTPTIQMPTVVPSSSLSDSQTASTPSHTHHRGHHRHHRHGRHRQQPRRLAY
;
A
#
# COMPACT_ATOMS: atom_id res chain seq x y z
N MET A 1 -17.23 -42.18 -59.61
CA MET A 1 -16.45 -41.58 -58.51
C MET A 1 -16.38 -40.08 -58.75
N ARG A 2 -16.85 -39.25 -57.83
CA ARG A 2 -16.64 -37.79 -57.82
C ARG A 2 -16.22 -37.43 -56.40
N ALA A 3 -14.98 -36.96 -56.23
CA ALA A 3 -14.48 -36.52 -54.93
C ALA A 3 -14.92 -35.08 -54.69
N PHE A 4 -15.61 -34.83 -53.57
CA PHE A 4 -15.83 -33.48 -53.06
C PHE A 4 -14.70 -33.15 -52.10
N ALA A 5 -13.91 -32.12 -52.42
CA ALA A 5 -12.95 -31.55 -51.50
C ALA A 5 -13.68 -30.62 -50.53
N ALA A 6 -13.66 -30.94 -49.23
CA ALA A 6 -14.22 -30.09 -48.19
C ALA A 6 -13.15 -29.10 -47.69
N THR A 7 -13.28 -27.84 -48.06
CA THR A 7 -12.39 -26.78 -47.58
C THR A 7 -12.80 -26.36 -46.17
N PHE A 8 -12.05 -26.79 -45.15
CA PHE A 8 -12.19 -26.26 -43.80
C PHE A 8 -11.58 -24.85 -43.74
N ILE A 9 -12.43 -23.83 -43.60
CA ILE A 9 -11.99 -22.48 -43.24
C ILE A 9 -11.80 -22.46 -41.72
N ALA A 10 -10.55 -22.56 -41.29
CA ALA A 10 -10.18 -22.34 -39.89
C ALA A 10 -10.24 -20.83 -39.60
N SER A 11 -11.39 -20.36 -39.12
CA SER A 11 -11.55 -19.00 -38.62
C SER A 11 -10.78 -18.86 -37.31
N SER A 12 -9.51 -18.46 -37.39
CA SER A 12 -8.72 -18.04 -36.23
C SER A 12 -9.37 -16.81 -35.59
N GLY A 13 -10.18 -17.06 -34.56
CA GLY A 13 -10.77 -16.02 -33.73
C GLY A 13 -9.65 -15.31 -32.97
N LEU A 14 -9.19 -14.18 -33.51
CA LEU A 14 -8.29 -13.29 -32.80
C LEU A 14 -9.07 -12.66 -31.64
N LEU A 15 -9.03 -13.31 -30.48
CA LEU A 15 -9.46 -12.72 -29.22
C LEU A 15 -8.53 -11.54 -28.94
N VAL A 16 -8.98 -10.35 -29.35
CA VAL A 16 -8.38 -9.09 -28.91
C VAL A 16 -8.67 -9.00 -27.42
N GLN A 17 -7.72 -9.48 -26.62
CA GLN A 17 -7.60 -9.06 -25.22
C GLN A 17 -7.39 -7.55 -25.26
N LEU A 18 -8.47 -6.80 -25.03
CA LEU A 18 -8.40 -5.39 -24.74
C LEU A 18 -7.49 -5.25 -23.52
N ALA A 19 -6.33 -4.62 -23.67
CA ALA A 19 -5.36 -4.46 -22.59
C ALA A 19 -6.01 -3.68 -21.45
N HIS A 20 -6.35 -4.40 -20.38
CA HIS A 20 -7.09 -3.88 -19.23
C HIS A 20 -6.07 -3.26 -18.27
N ALA A 21 -6.08 -1.93 -18.15
CA ALA A 21 -5.06 -1.11 -17.50
C ALA A 21 -5.10 -1.16 -15.95
N HIS A 22 -4.66 -2.27 -15.34
CA HIS A 22 -5.05 -2.64 -13.97
C HIS A 22 -3.93 -3.31 -13.18
N VAL A 23 -3.68 -2.86 -11.94
CA VAL A 23 -2.86 -3.58 -10.96
C VAL A 23 -3.49 -3.43 -9.58
N GLY A 24 -3.72 -4.56 -8.91
CA GLY A 24 -4.14 -4.63 -7.51
C GLY A 24 -3.15 -5.43 -6.67
N ALA A 25 -3.20 -5.27 -5.36
CA ALA A 25 -2.42 -6.06 -4.42
C ALA A 25 -3.22 -7.27 -3.90
N TRP A 26 -2.55 -8.43 -3.94
CA TRP A 26 -3.10 -9.74 -3.61
C TRP A 26 -2.29 -10.37 -2.47
N GLY A 27 -3.00 -10.99 -1.52
CA GLY A 27 -2.37 -11.69 -0.40
C GLY A 27 -3.36 -12.26 0.63
N PRO A 28 -2.83 -12.79 1.75
CA PRO A 28 -3.65 -13.20 2.89
C PRO A 28 -4.42 -12.03 3.51
N GLY A 29 -5.59 -12.31 4.07
CA GLY A 29 -6.45 -11.31 4.72
C GLY A 29 -7.13 -10.32 3.77
N MET A 30 -6.94 -10.41 2.45
CA MET A 30 -7.56 -9.46 1.51
C MET A 30 -9.09 -9.57 1.48
N PHE A 31 -9.75 -8.42 1.42
CA PHE A 31 -11.15 -8.33 1.03
C PHE A 31 -11.29 -8.56 -0.47
N CYS A 32 -12.47 -9.00 -0.93
CA CYS A 32 -12.80 -9.11 -2.36
C CYS A 32 -11.92 -10.08 -3.17
N ARG A 33 -11.28 -11.08 -2.52
CA ARG A 33 -10.41 -12.07 -3.19
C ARG A 33 -11.05 -12.69 -4.45
N ASN A 34 -12.36 -12.94 -4.40
CA ASN A 34 -13.11 -13.58 -5.47
C ASN A 34 -13.81 -12.57 -6.40
N GLY A 35 -13.55 -11.28 -6.23
CA GLY A 35 -14.47 -10.21 -6.61
C GLY A 35 -15.60 -10.03 -5.57
N PRO A 36 -16.69 -9.34 -5.92
CA PRO A 36 -17.80 -9.05 -5.02
C PRO A 36 -18.77 -10.24 -4.93
N GLN A 37 -18.25 -11.40 -4.54
CA GLN A 37 -18.98 -12.67 -4.39
C GLN A 37 -18.24 -13.58 -3.40
N LEU A 38 -18.94 -14.59 -2.86
CA LEU A 38 -18.36 -15.51 -1.87
C LEU A 38 -17.80 -16.78 -2.52
N GLU A 39 -18.37 -17.19 -3.64
CA GLU A 39 -17.94 -18.30 -4.48
C GLU A 39 -16.50 -18.11 -4.95
N ASP A 40 -15.68 -19.17 -4.93
CA ASP A 40 -14.29 -19.10 -5.39
C ASP A 40 -14.22 -18.73 -6.88
N ASN A 41 -13.53 -17.63 -7.17
CA ASN A 41 -13.27 -17.17 -8.53
C ASN A 41 -11.75 -17.00 -8.71
N PRO A 42 -11.06 -18.03 -9.25
CA PRO A 42 -9.62 -17.96 -9.43
C PRO A 42 -9.17 -16.98 -10.52
N ASN A 43 -10.09 -16.40 -11.32
CA ASN A 43 -9.77 -15.44 -12.38
C ASN A 43 -10.39 -14.05 -12.13
N ALA A 44 -10.53 -13.66 -10.85
CA ALA A 44 -11.12 -12.37 -10.47
C ALA A 44 -10.20 -11.17 -10.82
N PRO A 45 -10.68 -10.18 -11.60
CA PRO A 45 -9.92 -8.95 -11.90
C PRO A 45 -10.31 -7.76 -10.99
N THR A 46 -11.33 -7.91 -10.13
CA THR A 46 -11.99 -6.79 -9.41
C THR A 46 -11.01 -5.94 -8.61
N THR A 47 -10.14 -6.57 -7.81
CA THR A 47 -9.14 -5.90 -6.97
C THR A 47 -8.20 -5.00 -7.78
N ALA A 48 -7.96 -5.33 -9.04
CA ALA A 48 -7.10 -4.54 -9.91
C ALA A 48 -7.85 -3.44 -10.69
N GLN A 49 -9.19 -3.40 -10.66
CA GLN A 49 -9.96 -2.36 -11.35
C GLN A 49 -9.71 -0.97 -10.76
N PRO A 50 -9.78 0.11 -11.55
CA PRO A 50 -9.40 1.44 -11.13
C PRO A 50 -10.56 2.15 -10.44
N LEU A 51 -10.22 3.10 -9.59
CA LEU A 51 -11.15 3.98 -8.90
C LEU A 51 -11.03 5.37 -9.53
N TYR A 52 -12.10 5.80 -10.19
CA TYR A 52 -12.21 7.07 -10.92
C TYR A 52 -13.66 7.56 -10.85
N GLU A 53 -13.84 8.87 -10.61
CA GLU A 53 -15.13 9.57 -10.50
C GLU A 53 -16.13 8.90 -9.53
N LYS A 54 -15.64 8.39 -8.38
CA LYS A 54 -16.45 7.72 -7.36
C LYS A 54 -16.90 8.62 -6.22
N THR A 55 -18.07 8.32 -5.66
CA THR A 55 -18.48 8.79 -4.32
C THR A 55 -17.56 8.20 -3.23
N TRP A 56 -17.65 8.71 -2.00
CA TRP A 56 -16.91 8.13 -0.85
C TRP A 56 -17.17 6.63 -0.70
N ASP A 57 -18.45 6.22 -0.71
CA ASP A 57 -18.82 4.85 -0.41
C ASP A 57 -18.42 3.86 -1.52
N GLU A 58 -18.35 4.30 -2.77
CA GLU A 58 -17.85 3.51 -3.92
C GLU A 58 -16.32 3.46 -3.97
N PHE A 59 -15.63 4.54 -3.58
CA PHE A 59 -14.17 4.61 -3.55
C PHE A 59 -13.57 3.79 -2.40
N TRP A 60 -14.05 4.04 -1.18
CA TRP A 60 -13.38 3.64 0.06
C TRP A 60 -13.23 2.12 0.16
N PHE A 61 -12.00 1.61 0.25
CA PHE A 61 -11.72 0.17 0.22
C PHE A 61 -12.34 -0.60 -0.98
N HIS A 62 -12.47 0.05 -2.15
CA HIS A 62 -13.06 -0.54 -3.37
C HIS A 62 -14.56 -0.87 -3.21
N GLY A 63 -15.28 -0.01 -2.49
CA GLY A 63 -16.75 -0.03 -2.44
C GLY A 63 -17.33 -1.29 -1.81
N ASP A 64 -18.17 -2.00 -2.57
CA ASP A 64 -18.82 -3.23 -2.14
C ASP A 64 -17.84 -4.32 -1.69
N CYS A 65 -16.56 -4.24 -2.10
CA CYS A 65 -15.52 -5.15 -1.63
C CYS A 65 -15.40 -5.22 -0.10
N ARG A 66 -15.78 -4.17 0.65
CA ARG A 66 -15.88 -4.19 2.13
C ARG A 66 -16.82 -5.29 2.66
N ASN A 67 -17.82 -5.69 1.87
CA ASN A 67 -18.82 -6.70 2.24
C ASN A 67 -18.33 -8.15 2.01
N PHE A 68 -17.15 -8.33 1.40
CA PHE A 68 -16.59 -9.64 1.05
C PHE A 68 -15.25 -9.85 1.80
N PRO A 69 -15.30 -10.14 3.11
CA PRO A 69 -14.10 -10.31 3.93
C PRO A 69 -13.28 -11.55 3.52
N PRO A 70 -12.00 -11.63 3.92
CA PRO A 70 -11.25 -12.88 3.86
C PRO A 70 -11.89 -13.98 4.74
N PRO A 71 -11.50 -15.26 4.56
CA PRO A 71 -11.89 -16.35 5.44
C PRO A 71 -11.60 -16.05 6.92
N ASP A 72 -12.39 -16.64 7.82
CA ASP A 72 -12.23 -16.45 9.25
C ASP A 72 -10.86 -16.92 9.75
N GLY A 73 -10.23 -16.10 10.59
CA GLY A 73 -8.87 -16.32 11.09
C GLY A 73 -7.75 -15.97 10.09
N GLU A 74 -8.07 -15.59 8.86
CA GLU A 74 -7.06 -15.23 7.85
C GLU A 74 -6.72 -13.73 7.91
N PHE A 75 -5.44 -13.42 8.12
CA PHE A 75 -4.92 -12.05 8.24
C PHE A 75 -3.66 -11.86 7.42
N LEU A 76 -3.48 -10.65 6.88
CA LEU A 76 -2.16 -10.17 6.44
C LEU A 76 -1.26 -9.99 7.67
N ALA A 77 -0.20 -10.78 7.78
CA ALA A 77 0.77 -10.63 8.86
C ALA A 77 1.58 -9.33 8.66
N VAL A 78 1.65 -8.49 9.70
CA VAL A 78 2.43 -7.25 9.75
C VAL A 78 3.56 -7.45 10.76
N PRO A 79 4.69 -8.06 10.39
CA PRO A 79 5.78 -8.33 11.33
C PRO A 79 6.52 -7.03 11.67
N ALA A 80 6.43 -6.57 12.92
CA ALA A 80 7.15 -5.39 13.40
C ALA A 80 8.66 -5.56 13.17
N GLY A 81 9.28 -4.61 12.47
CA GLY A 81 10.70 -4.65 12.07
C GLY A 81 11.05 -5.67 10.97
N GLY A 82 10.03 -6.34 10.40
CA GLY A 82 10.16 -7.29 9.31
C GLY A 82 9.76 -6.70 7.96
N HIS A 83 9.27 -7.57 7.08
CA HIS A 83 8.79 -7.21 5.75
C HIS A 83 7.46 -7.89 5.46
N ILE A 84 6.59 -7.21 4.71
CA ILE A 84 5.38 -7.79 4.12
C ILE A 84 5.68 -8.02 2.64
N THR A 85 5.28 -9.17 2.11
CA THR A 85 5.33 -9.47 0.68
C THR A 85 3.91 -9.61 0.15
N LEU A 86 3.59 -8.88 -0.91
CA LEU A 86 2.32 -8.95 -1.64
C LEU A 86 2.59 -9.20 -3.12
N GLU A 87 1.59 -9.76 -3.81
CA GLU A 87 1.62 -9.91 -5.26
C GLU A 87 0.84 -8.76 -5.90
N LEU A 88 1.49 -8.00 -6.78
CA LEU A 88 0.93 -6.89 -7.54
C LEU A 88 0.58 -7.40 -8.95
N ALA A 89 -0.71 -7.64 -9.22
CA ALA A 89 -1.17 -8.29 -10.44
C ALA A 89 -2.49 -7.70 -10.97
N ASP A 90 -2.72 -7.82 -12.27
CA ASP A 90 -3.94 -7.38 -12.96
C ASP A 90 -5.16 -8.30 -12.71
N ASN A 91 -4.90 -9.53 -12.25
CA ASN A 91 -5.90 -10.56 -11.99
C ASN A 91 -5.39 -11.54 -10.93
N ARG A 92 -6.28 -12.07 -10.09
CA ARG A 92 -5.97 -13.16 -9.16
C ARG A 92 -5.32 -14.36 -9.85
N GLY A 93 -5.73 -14.65 -11.09
CA GLY A 93 -5.22 -15.75 -11.91
C GLY A 93 -3.69 -15.74 -12.04
N HIS A 94 -3.10 -14.54 -12.11
CA HIS A 94 -1.66 -14.33 -12.27
C HIS A 94 -0.92 -14.24 -10.92
N THR A 95 -1.52 -14.78 -9.84
CA THR A 95 -0.95 -14.82 -8.49
C THR A 95 -0.86 -16.25 -7.94
N THR A 96 -0.16 -16.45 -6.83
CA THR A 96 -0.11 -17.76 -6.15
C THR A 96 -1.45 -18.15 -5.49
N LEU A 97 -2.41 -17.22 -5.38
CA LEU A 97 -3.76 -17.46 -4.85
C LEU A 97 -4.68 -18.24 -5.81
N SER A 98 -4.22 -18.53 -7.04
CA SER A 98 -4.96 -19.23 -8.08
C SER A 98 -4.09 -20.24 -8.82
N TYR A 99 -4.71 -21.27 -9.38
CA TYR A 99 -4.06 -22.25 -10.28
C TYR A 99 -2.73 -22.82 -9.76
N ASN A 100 -2.56 -22.95 -8.44
CA ASN A 100 -1.30 -23.30 -7.77
C ASN A 100 -0.08 -22.45 -8.22
N GLY A 101 -0.28 -21.17 -8.56
CA GLY A 101 0.74 -20.27 -9.08
C GLY A 101 1.22 -20.54 -10.51
N THR A 102 0.61 -21.50 -11.24
CA THR A 102 1.09 -21.91 -12.58
C THR A 102 0.90 -20.87 -13.68
N GLN A 103 0.14 -19.80 -13.44
CA GLN A 103 -0.04 -18.66 -14.34
C GLN A 103 0.69 -17.40 -13.85
N THR A 104 1.61 -17.54 -12.89
CA THR A 104 2.46 -16.43 -12.43
C THR A 104 3.69 -16.25 -13.32
N SER A 105 4.14 -15.00 -13.45
CA SER A 105 5.45 -14.65 -14.01
C SER A 105 6.20 -13.68 -13.08
N GLU A 106 7.23 -13.00 -13.57
CA GLU A 106 7.84 -11.88 -12.82
C GLU A 106 6.97 -10.60 -12.84
N TRP A 107 5.97 -10.56 -13.74
CA TRP A 107 5.21 -9.38 -14.14
C TRP A 107 3.73 -9.50 -13.79
N ALA A 108 3.02 -8.37 -13.81
CA ALA A 108 1.67 -8.26 -13.24
C ALA A 108 0.57 -9.00 -14.05
N ASP A 109 0.80 -9.28 -15.33
CA ASP A 109 -0.15 -9.91 -16.28
C ASP A 109 0.14 -11.41 -16.54
N GLY A 110 1.02 -12.00 -15.73
CA GLY A 110 1.40 -13.42 -15.86
C GLY A 110 2.23 -13.76 -17.10
N GLN A 111 2.64 -12.78 -17.91
CA GLN A 111 3.46 -13.00 -19.11
C GLN A 111 4.95 -12.72 -18.86
N ALA A 112 5.81 -13.17 -19.77
CA ALA A 112 7.24 -12.87 -19.74
C ALA A 112 7.53 -11.60 -20.57
N HIS A 113 8.20 -10.62 -19.97
CA HIS A 113 8.58 -9.36 -20.62
C HIS A 113 10.11 -9.16 -20.65
N PRO A 114 10.86 -9.94 -21.45
CA PRO A 114 12.31 -9.76 -21.58
C PRO A 114 12.69 -8.39 -22.17
N GLU A 115 11.79 -7.73 -22.90
CA GLU A 115 11.96 -6.35 -23.37
C GLU A 115 11.99 -5.33 -22.23
N LEU A 116 11.39 -5.66 -21.07
CA LEU A 116 11.35 -4.80 -19.90
C LEU A 116 12.56 -4.96 -18.97
N GLU A 117 13.34 -6.04 -19.10
CA GLU A 117 14.60 -6.23 -18.36
C GLU A 117 15.69 -5.20 -18.75
N HIS A 118 15.60 -4.64 -19.96
CA HIS A 118 16.55 -3.66 -20.50
C HIS A 118 15.86 -2.37 -20.98
N TRP A 119 14.65 -2.10 -20.49
CA TRP A 119 13.85 -0.97 -20.93
C TRP A 119 14.40 0.37 -20.45
N THR A 120 15.03 1.08 -21.38
CA THR A 120 15.32 2.51 -21.24
C THR A 120 14.06 3.32 -21.54
N ARG A 121 13.83 4.41 -20.80
CA ARG A 121 12.75 5.37 -21.06
C ARG A 121 12.66 5.71 -22.56
N ASN A 122 11.54 5.32 -23.17
CA ASN A 122 10.98 5.99 -24.32
C ASN A 122 9.81 6.86 -23.82
N ASP A 123 9.45 7.92 -24.54
CA ASP A 123 8.35 8.82 -24.14
C ASP A 123 6.98 8.23 -24.53
N THR A 124 6.81 6.92 -24.31
CA THR A 124 5.58 6.15 -24.55
C THR A 124 5.32 5.24 -23.35
N CYS A 125 4.07 5.18 -22.92
CA CYS A 125 3.68 4.38 -21.76
C CYS A 125 3.79 2.87 -22.03
N ILE A 126 4.20 2.12 -21.02
CA ILE A 126 4.20 0.66 -21.04
C ILE A 126 2.74 0.18 -20.93
N ILE A 127 2.26 -0.49 -21.98
CA ILE A 127 0.87 -0.97 -22.08
C ILE A 127 0.70 -2.48 -21.80
N SER A 128 1.80 -3.22 -21.66
CA SER A 128 1.83 -4.62 -21.19
C SER A 128 3.16 -4.86 -20.46
N PRO A 129 3.14 -5.31 -19.19
CA PRO A 129 1.99 -5.24 -18.30
C PRO A 129 1.63 -3.76 -18.09
N ASN A 130 0.33 -3.45 -17.99
CA ASN A 130 -0.08 -2.04 -17.93
C ASN A 130 0.07 -1.48 -16.51
N MET A 131 1.26 -0.98 -16.22
CA MET A 131 1.66 -0.44 -14.90
C MET A 131 1.65 1.10 -14.87
N HIS A 132 0.98 1.75 -15.84
CA HIS A 132 0.83 3.20 -15.93
C HIS A 132 2.15 3.98 -15.68
N THR A 133 3.19 3.63 -16.43
CA THR A 133 4.52 4.26 -16.32
C THR A 133 5.31 4.18 -17.62
N LEU A 134 6.29 5.06 -17.78
CA LEU A 134 7.27 5.07 -18.85
C LEU A 134 8.45 4.11 -18.62
N ASN A 135 8.79 3.79 -17.36
CA ASN A 135 9.93 2.96 -16.92
C ASN A 135 9.98 2.84 -15.38
N GLU A 136 10.82 1.96 -14.82
CA GLU A 136 10.96 1.77 -13.36
C GLU A 136 11.17 3.05 -12.55
N ALA A 137 11.99 4.00 -13.04
CA ALA A 137 12.28 5.23 -12.32
C ALA A 137 11.13 6.26 -12.37
N ASP A 138 10.13 6.03 -13.21
CA ASP A 138 8.90 6.81 -13.35
C ASP A 138 7.71 6.19 -12.59
N ALA A 139 7.81 4.92 -12.17
CA ALA A 139 6.77 4.24 -11.43
C ALA A 139 6.49 4.93 -10.07
N ALA A 140 5.24 5.34 -9.87
CA ALA A 140 4.87 6.37 -8.90
C ALA A 140 5.09 5.99 -7.42
N GLY A 141 5.19 4.69 -7.12
CA GLY A 141 5.25 4.15 -5.77
C GLY A 141 3.88 3.72 -5.26
N THR A 142 3.89 2.73 -4.35
CA THR A 142 2.70 2.17 -3.70
C THR A 142 2.92 2.08 -2.19
N VAL A 143 1.84 1.95 -1.42
CA VAL A 143 1.90 2.01 0.05
C VAL A 143 1.11 0.92 0.73
N LEU A 144 1.50 0.64 1.98
CA LEU A 144 0.65 -0.01 2.97
C LEU A 144 0.31 0.97 4.10
N ALA A 145 -0.99 1.04 4.41
CA ALA A 145 -1.54 1.79 5.52
C ALA A 145 -2.28 0.87 6.50
N ILE A 146 -2.38 1.29 7.76
CA ILE A 146 -3.02 0.53 8.85
C ILE A 146 -3.98 1.42 9.65
N ALA A 147 -5.09 0.83 10.09
CA ALA A 147 -6.03 1.38 11.06
C ALA A 147 -6.26 0.37 12.18
N TYR A 148 -6.10 0.81 13.43
CA TYR A 148 -6.25 -0.02 14.64
C TYR A 148 -7.73 -0.18 15.02
N LYS A 149 -8.49 -0.79 14.11
CA LYS A 149 -9.92 -1.12 14.20
C LYS A 149 -10.14 -2.50 13.59
N SER A 150 -11.09 -3.26 14.12
CA SER A 150 -11.37 -4.63 13.67
C SER A 150 -12.48 -4.71 12.62
N ASP A 151 -13.35 -3.69 12.52
CA ASP A 151 -14.37 -3.54 11.47
C ASP A 151 -13.91 -2.50 10.42
N ILE A 152 -13.94 -2.89 9.15
CA ILE A 152 -13.62 -2.05 7.99
C ILE A 152 -14.59 -0.87 7.83
N ASN A 153 -15.83 -1.02 8.27
CA ASN A 153 -16.86 0.02 8.16
C ASN A 153 -16.70 1.12 9.22
N GLU A 154 -15.92 0.88 10.28
CA GLU A 154 -15.57 1.90 11.25
C GLU A 154 -14.37 2.75 10.84
N VAL A 155 -13.59 2.33 9.84
CA VAL A 155 -12.32 2.99 9.45
C VAL A 155 -12.58 4.30 8.73
N LYS A 156 -12.07 5.40 9.29
CA LYS A 156 -12.09 6.74 8.68
C LYS A 156 -10.74 7.09 8.08
N TYR A 157 -10.69 8.19 7.32
CA TYR A 157 -9.46 8.70 6.72
C TYR A 157 -8.33 8.87 7.75
N GLU A 158 -8.63 9.56 8.86
CA GLU A 158 -7.68 9.90 9.92
C GLU A 158 -7.18 8.67 10.72
N ASP A 159 -7.84 7.52 10.58
CA ASP A 159 -7.43 6.26 11.20
C ASP A 159 -6.38 5.50 10.38
N LEU A 160 -6.33 5.73 9.05
CA LEU A 160 -5.62 4.88 8.09
C LEU A 160 -4.26 5.48 7.72
N VAL A 161 -3.24 5.06 8.47
CA VAL A 161 -1.90 5.68 8.47
C VAL A 161 -0.92 4.86 7.63
N ILE A 162 -0.25 5.49 6.67
CA ILE A 162 0.79 4.85 5.85
C ILE A 162 1.98 4.49 6.75
N PHE A 163 2.30 3.19 6.83
CA PHE A 163 3.42 2.68 7.61
C PHE A 163 4.55 2.13 6.74
N SER A 164 4.30 1.84 5.46
CA SER A 164 5.31 1.39 4.51
C SER A 164 5.08 1.95 3.12
N VAL A 165 6.17 2.27 2.42
CA VAL A 165 6.19 2.80 1.05
C VAL A 165 7.13 1.94 0.21
N LEU A 166 6.65 1.45 -0.93
CA LEU A 166 7.49 0.86 -1.97
C LEU A 166 7.59 1.85 -3.13
N GLU A 167 8.62 2.70 -3.12
CA GLU A 167 8.95 3.55 -4.27
C GLU A 167 9.20 2.71 -5.53
N LYS A 168 8.98 3.26 -6.73
CA LYS A 168 9.18 2.58 -8.02
C LYS A 168 8.32 1.33 -8.20
N SER A 169 7.06 1.44 -7.80
CA SER A 169 6.07 0.39 -7.99
C SER A 169 4.72 0.94 -8.46
N PRO A 170 3.85 0.12 -9.09
CA PRO A 170 4.12 -1.25 -9.56
C PRO A 170 5.23 -1.31 -10.61
N TRP A 171 5.99 -2.41 -10.60
CA TRP A 171 7.03 -2.68 -11.61
C TRP A 171 7.27 -4.17 -11.80
N LYS A 172 7.41 -4.91 -10.69
CA LYS A 172 7.39 -6.38 -10.66
C LYS A 172 6.19 -6.87 -9.87
N ARG A 173 5.77 -8.11 -10.10
CA ARG A 173 4.67 -8.74 -9.33
C ARG A 173 5.00 -8.83 -7.85
N MET A 174 6.24 -9.14 -7.46
CA MET A 174 6.59 -9.26 -6.04
C MET A 174 6.88 -7.89 -5.41
N GLY A 175 5.93 -7.33 -4.67
CA GLY A 175 6.11 -6.12 -3.87
C GLY A 175 6.55 -6.45 -2.44
N VAL A 176 7.67 -5.89 -1.98
CA VAL A 176 8.22 -6.12 -0.64
C VAL A 176 8.26 -4.81 0.14
N TYR A 177 7.58 -4.78 1.29
CA TYR A 177 7.29 -3.59 2.08
C TYR A 177 7.93 -3.70 3.48
N PRO A 178 8.99 -2.93 3.79
CA PRO A 178 9.59 -2.91 5.12
C PRO A 178 8.63 -2.34 6.18
N VAL A 179 8.56 -2.97 7.35
CA VAL A 179 7.64 -2.60 8.43
C VAL A 179 8.40 -1.90 9.56
N PRO A 180 7.89 -0.79 10.14
CA PRO A 180 8.50 -0.16 11.31
C PRO A 180 8.69 -1.13 12.48
N ALA A 181 9.78 -0.98 13.24
CA ALA A 181 10.09 -1.83 14.39
C ALA A 181 9.18 -1.59 15.61
N ASP A 182 8.50 -0.45 15.62
CA ASP A 182 7.73 0.07 16.76
C ASP A 182 6.20 -0.06 16.57
N MET A 183 5.75 -0.89 15.61
CA MET A 183 4.33 -1.14 15.38
C MET A 183 3.67 -1.78 16.62
N PRO A 184 2.63 -1.16 17.21
CA PRO A 184 1.90 -1.73 18.34
C PRO A 184 1.01 -2.90 17.92
N ALA A 185 0.56 -3.69 18.90
CA ALA A 185 -0.34 -4.81 18.65
C ALA A 185 -1.74 -4.34 18.19
N CYS A 186 -2.37 -5.10 17.30
CA CYS A 186 -3.77 -4.90 16.94
C CYS A 186 -4.72 -5.22 18.10
N PRO A 187 -5.93 -4.60 18.13
CA PRO A 187 -6.98 -5.00 19.06
C PRO A 187 -7.47 -6.44 18.78
N PRO A 188 -8.26 -7.04 19.69
CA PRO A 188 -8.93 -8.31 19.43
C PRO A 188 -9.76 -8.25 18.14
N GLY A 189 -9.61 -9.26 17.29
CA GLY A 189 -10.21 -9.28 15.94
C GLY A 189 -9.32 -8.68 14.85
N GLY A 190 -8.15 -8.13 15.19
CA GLY A 190 -7.15 -7.62 14.25
C GLY A 190 -7.32 -6.13 13.91
N CYS A 191 -6.49 -5.69 12.98
CA CYS A 191 -6.55 -4.36 12.37
C CYS A 191 -7.13 -4.45 10.95
N ILE A 192 -7.43 -3.30 10.36
CA ILE A 192 -7.65 -3.17 8.92
C ILE A 192 -6.43 -2.48 8.30
N CYS A 193 -5.91 -3.06 7.23
CA CYS A 193 -4.87 -2.47 6.41
C CYS A 193 -5.42 -2.13 5.02
N ALA A 194 -4.75 -1.21 4.33
CA ALA A 194 -5.01 -0.91 2.93
C ALA A 194 -3.70 -0.90 2.14
N TRP A 195 -3.72 -1.46 0.93
CA TRP A 195 -2.78 -1.10 -0.12
C TRP A 195 -3.36 0.03 -0.96
N SER A 196 -2.52 0.94 -1.45
CA SER A 196 -2.96 1.98 -2.39
C SER A 196 -1.87 2.37 -3.39
N TRP A 197 -2.32 2.82 -4.57
CA TRP A 197 -1.50 3.31 -5.66
C TRP A 197 -2.17 4.50 -6.36
N VAL A 198 -1.35 5.46 -6.78
CA VAL A 198 -1.71 6.59 -7.63
C VAL A 198 -0.68 6.66 -8.76
N PRO A 199 -1.04 6.43 -10.04
CA PRO A 199 -0.07 6.41 -11.13
C PRO A 199 0.56 7.77 -11.47
N ASN A 200 1.80 7.78 -11.99
CA ASN A 200 2.41 9.00 -12.54
C ASN A 200 2.05 9.14 -14.03
N HIS A 201 0.87 9.70 -14.30
CA HIS A 201 0.33 9.82 -15.67
C HIS A 201 0.17 8.44 -16.34
N CYS A 202 0.35 8.38 -17.66
CA CYS A 202 0.28 7.15 -18.46
C CYS A 202 -1.04 6.36 -18.40
N GLY A 203 -2.14 7.01 -18.80
CA GLY A 203 -3.44 6.38 -18.92
C GLY A 203 -4.56 7.37 -18.58
N GLU A 204 -5.72 6.83 -18.19
CA GLU A 204 -6.71 7.59 -17.45
C GLU A 204 -6.15 7.90 -16.05
N PRO A 205 -6.24 9.16 -15.56
CA PRO A 205 -5.66 9.51 -14.28
C PRO A 205 -6.56 9.03 -13.14
N ASN A 206 -6.42 7.78 -12.76
CA ASN A 206 -7.20 7.10 -11.73
C ASN A 206 -6.38 6.82 -10.45
N MET A 207 -6.93 6.04 -9.52
CA MET A 207 -6.16 5.49 -8.39
C MET A 207 -6.67 4.09 -8.02
N TYR A 208 -5.95 3.42 -7.12
CA TYR A 208 -6.27 2.08 -6.66
C TYR A 208 -6.20 1.97 -5.13
N MET A 209 -7.07 1.15 -4.55
CA MET A 209 -7.13 0.88 -3.12
C MET A 209 -7.66 -0.54 -2.87
N ASN A 210 -6.97 -1.32 -2.03
CA ASN A 210 -7.38 -2.69 -1.68
C ASN A 210 -7.34 -2.90 -0.17
N GLY A 211 -8.42 -3.41 0.41
CA GLY A 211 -8.54 -3.64 1.85
C GLY A 211 -8.05 -5.03 2.29
N PHE A 212 -7.52 -5.11 3.50
CA PHE A 212 -7.06 -6.34 4.15
C PHE A 212 -7.45 -6.34 5.62
N LYS A 213 -7.91 -7.47 6.18
CA LYS A 213 -7.73 -7.75 7.61
C LYS A 213 -6.25 -8.03 7.83
N CYS A 214 -5.65 -7.39 8.82
CA CYS A 214 -4.23 -7.55 9.12
C CYS A 214 -3.96 -7.67 10.62
N GLN A 215 -2.84 -8.28 10.98
CA GLN A 215 -2.46 -8.51 12.37
C GLN A 215 -0.99 -8.18 12.56
N VAL A 216 -0.68 -7.24 13.46
CA VAL A 216 0.71 -6.98 13.85
C VAL A 216 1.24 -8.17 14.66
N THR A 217 2.39 -8.69 14.23
CA THR A 217 3.16 -9.74 14.90
C THR A 217 4.50 -9.18 15.35
N ASN A 218 5.11 -9.79 16.37
CA ASN A 218 6.35 -9.31 17.01
C ASN A 218 6.29 -7.88 17.60
N ALA A 219 5.08 -7.33 17.78
CA ALA A 219 4.88 -6.07 18.50
C ALA A 219 5.46 -6.19 19.93
N ARG A 220 6.22 -5.17 20.36
CA ARG A 220 6.69 -5.11 21.74
C ARG A 220 5.57 -4.65 22.68
N PRO A 221 5.55 -5.07 23.96
CA PRO A 221 4.55 -4.63 24.92
C PRO A 221 4.55 -3.11 25.19
N ASP A 222 5.67 -2.43 24.89
CA ASP A 222 5.90 -1.00 25.07
C ASP A 222 5.81 -0.18 23.76
N ALA A 223 5.38 -0.80 22.67
CA ALA A 223 5.29 -0.15 21.36
C ALA A 223 4.33 1.05 21.41
N PRO A 224 4.75 2.24 20.92
CA PRO A 224 3.96 3.46 20.97
C PRO A 224 2.74 3.39 20.04
N ALA A 225 1.66 4.08 20.42
CA ALA A 225 0.49 4.20 19.55
C ALA A 225 0.84 4.94 18.25
N VAL A 226 0.21 4.55 17.14
CA VAL A 226 0.32 5.28 15.87
C VAL A 226 -0.54 6.54 15.95
N ALA A 227 0.00 7.68 15.51
CA ALA A 227 -0.69 8.97 15.50
C ALA A 227 -1.76 9.03 14.39
N LYS A 228 -2.71 9.96 14.49
CA LYS A 228 -3.74 10.15 13.43
C LYS A 228 -3.12 10.60 12.12
N ALA A 229 -3.63 10.06 11.02
CA ALA A 229 -3.20 10.41 9.68
C ALA A 229 -3.49 11.88 9.33
N GLN A 230 -2.47 12.59 8.88
CA GLN A 230 -2.58 13.91 8.26
C GLN A 230 -2.65 13.78 6.74
N VAL A 231 -3.34 14.71 6.08
CA VAL A 231 -3.35 14.81 4.62
C VAL A 231 -1.94 15.19 4.13
N PRO A 232 -1.27 14.38 3.28
CA PRO A 232 0.03 14.73 2.72
C PRO A 232 -0.07 15.94 1.79
N ARG A 233 1.04 16.63 1.54
CA ARG A 233 1.07 17.86 0.73
C ARG A 233 2.19 17.82 -0.29
N TRP A 234 1.97 18.50 -1.40
CA TRP A 234 3.00 18.67 -2.42
C TRP A 234 4.21 19.41 -1.87
N CYS A 235 5.38 18.77 -1.97
CA CYS A 235 6.65 19.31 -1.48
C CYS A 235 7.84 18.94 -2.40
N GLU A 236 7.58 18.56 -3.65
CA GLU A 236 8.62 18.30 -4.66
C GLU A 236 9.63 19.48 -4.72
N GLY A 237 10.92 19.15 -4.66
CA GLY A 237 12.00 20.15 -4.65
C GLY A 237 12.14 20.96 -3.36
N ASN A 238 11.24 20.79 -2.37
CA ASN A 238 11.26 21.54 -1.11
C ASN A 238 10.89 20.64 0.10
N ALA A 239 11.83 19.78 0.50
CA ALA A 239 11.61 18.79 1.55
C ALA A 239 11.16 19.36 2.91
N THR A 240 11.47 20.63 3.22
CA THR A 240 11.03 21.28 4.48
C THR A 240 9.56 21.71 4.47
N ALA A 241 8.90 21.69 3.30
CA ALA A 241 7.46 21.90 3.17
C ALA A 241 6.64 20.60 3.24
N CYS A 242 7.29 19.43 3.28
CA CYS A 242 6.59 18.15 3.43
C CYS A 242 5.93 18.03 4.80
N VAL A 243 4.76 17.37 4.83
CA VAL A 243 4.13 16.96 6.09
C VAL A 243 4.99 15.87 6.73
N THR A 244 5.31 16.00 8.01
CA THR A 244 6.07 15.03 8.80
C THR A 244 5.15 14.19 9.70
N GLY A 245 5.62 13.01 10.08
CA GLY A 245 4.88 12.08 10.92
C GLY A 245 3.80 11.29 10.18
N ALA A 246 2.75 10.89 10.92
CA ALA A 246 1.65 10.10 10.39
C ALA A 246 0.95 10.81 9.22
N ARG A 247 1.01 10.19 8.04
CA ARG A 247 0.38 10.63 6.78
C ARG A 247 -0.66 9.60 6.34
N GLY A 248 -1.79 10.08 5.83
CA GLY A 248 -2.85 9.24 5.27
C GLY A 248 -2.68 8.99 3.78
N LEU A 249 -3.60 8.19 3.21
CA LEU A 249 -3.66 7.92 1.78
C LEU A 249 -3.88 9.20 0.96
N VAL A 250 -3.44 9.16 -0.29
CA VAL A 250 -3.82 10.13 -1.33
C VAL A 250 -5.21 9.75 -1.83
N ILE A 251 -6.09 10.74 -1.98
CA ILE A 251 -7.39 10.60 -2.64
C ILE A 251 -7.42 11.63 -3.77
N MET A 252 -7.51 11.16 -5.02
CA MET A 252 -7.58 12.01 -6.20
C MET A 252 -8.50 11.44 -7.26
N ASN A 253 -9.01 12.32 -8.13
CA ASN A 253 -9.86 11.99 -9.28
C ASN A 253 -11.07 11.11 -8.95
N GLN A 254 -11.53 11.20 -7.71
CA GLN A 254 -12.87 10.80 -7.29
C GLN A 254 -13.78 12.05 -7.31
N GLU A 255 -14.96 11.98 -6.72
CA GLU A 255 -15.82 13.16 -6.57
C GLU A 255 -15.07 14.36 -5.94
N PRO A 256 -15.25 15.60 -6.45
CA PRO A 256 -14.47 16.76 -5.99
C PRO A 256 -14.50 17.06 -4.49
N SER A 257 -15.54 16.60 -3.78
CA SER A 257 -15.73 16.78 -2.35
C SER A 257 -14.85 15.86 -1.48
N ILE A 258 -14.25 14.80 -2.04
CA ILE A 258 -13.46 13.82 -1.27
C ILE A 258 -11.97 13.77 -1.65
N ASN A 259 -11.58 14.39 -2.76
CA ASN A 259 -10.18 14.53 -3.15
C ASN A 259 -9.43 15.37 -2.11
N ASN A 260 -8.26 14.91 -1.66
CA ASN A 260 -7.55 15.50 -0.52
C ASN A 260 -6.25 16.24 -0.88
N ILE A 261 -5.74 16.11 -2.11
CA ILE A 261 -4.54 16.84 -2.56
C ILE A 261 -4.94 18.10 -3.32
N ALA A 262 -4.38 19.23 -2.89
CA ALA A 262 -4.56 20.54 -3.52
C ALA A 262 -3.55 20.79 -4.66
N ASP A 263 -3.80 21.83 -5.45
CA ASP A 263 -2.90 22.37 -6.48
C ASP A 263 -2.45 21.36 -7.54
N LEU A 264 -3.29 20.37 -7.90
CA LEU A 264 -2.97 19.37 -8.94
C LEU A 264 -2.94 19.97 -10.36
N ASP A 265 -3.52 21.16 -10.53
CA ASP A 265 -3.45 21.99 -11.74
C ASP A 265 -2.15 22.82 -11.84
N ALA A 266 -1.17 22.59 -10.97
CA ALA A 266 0.19 23.10 -11.15
C ALA A 266 1.08 22.10 -11.91
N MET A 267 2.25 22.56 -12.35
CA MET A 267 3.27 21.71 -12.97
C MET A 267 4.13 21.02 -11.91
N GLN A 268 4.62 19.81 -12.23
CA GLN A 268 5.69 19.13 -11.51
C GLN A 268 7.05 19.28 -12.25
N ALA A 269 8.14 18.79 -11.65
CA ALA A 269 9.50 19.07 -12.12
C ALA A 269 9.85 18.52 -13.52
N ASP A 270 9.15 17.49 -14.01
CA ASP A 270 9.31 16.94 -15.36
C ASP A 270 8.57 17.72 -16.45
N GLY A 271 7.70 18.67 -16.07
CA GLY A 271 6.97 19.56 -16.98
C GLY A 271 5.54 19.12 -17.32
N ASP A 272 5.07 17.99 -16.78
CA ASP A 272 3.66 17.63 -16.79
C ASP A 272 2.89 18.25 -15.61
N TRP A 273 1.58 18.03 -15.55
CA TRP A 273 0.76 18.38 -14.38
C TRP A 273 1.21 17.55 -13.16
N ARG A 274 0.77 17.92 -11.96
CA ARG A 274 1.16 17.19 -10.76
C ARG A 274 0.40 15.86 -10.65
N SER A 275 1.14 14.75 -10.64
CA SER A 275 0.59 13.48 -10.13
C SER A 275 1.11 13.18 -8.71
N PRO A 276 0.23 13.09 -7.71
CA PRO A 276 0.55 12.88 -6.29
C PRO A 276 0.84 11.40 -5.98
N GLY A 277 1.84 10.82 -6.64
CA GLY A 277 2.32 9.46 -6.37
C GLY A 277 2.98 9.31 -4.98
N TYR A 278 3.10 8.06 -4.50
CA TYR A 278 3.65 7.75 -3.18
C TYR A 278 5.19 7.74 -3.19
N ASN A 279 5.76 8.94 -3.32
CA ASN A 279 7.20 9.18 -3.38
C ASN A 279 7.56 10.57 -2.79
N MET A 280 8.79 11.02 -3.00
CA MET A 280 9.30 12.28 -2.46
C MET A 280 8.59 13.55 -2.98
N LYS A 281 7.74 13.49 -4.03
CA LYS A 281 6.84 14.59 -4.43
C LYS A 281 5.87 15.00 -3.31
N LEU A 282 5.53 14.05 -2.42
CA LEU A 282 4.69 14.25 -1.22
C LEU A 282 5.45 13.99 0.11
N GLY A 283 6.77 13.78 0.05
CA GLY A 283 7.60 13.50 1.22
C GLY A 283 7.55 12.06 1.74
N PHE A 284 7.01 11.12 0.95
CA PHE A 284 7.06 9.69 1.27
C PHE A 284 8.45 9.13 0.94
N GLN A 285 9.21 8.78 1.97
CA GLN A 285 10.50 8.08 1.81
C GLN A 285 10.24 6.60 1.53
N HIS A 286 11.07 5.97 0.69
CA HIS A 286 11.04 4.52 0.48
C HIS A 286 11.26 3.76 1.80
N GLY A 287 10.47 2.71 2.02
CA GLY A 287 10.58 1.80 3.16
C GLY A 287 9.62 2.10 4.33
N ALA A 288 10.03 1.67 5.52
CA ALA A 288 9.27 1.82 6.76
C ALA A 288 9.13 3.29 7.19
N GLN A 289 7.91 3.75 7.44
CA GLN A 289 7.64 5.09 7.95
C GLN A 289 7.78 5.10 9.47
N ASN A 290 8.97 5.46 9.97
CA ASN A 290 9.30 5.36 11.40
C ASN A 290 8.90 6.61 12.22
N ASP A 291 8.39 7.67 11.58
CA ASP A 291 7.97 8.93 12.22
C ASP A 291 6.47 8.97 12.59
N ILE A 292 5.73 7.88 12.37
CA ILE A 292 4.26 7.83 12.46
C ILE A 292 3.69 7.72 13.88
N PHE A 293 4.53 7.59 14.91
CA PHE A 293 4.11 7.29 16.27
C PHE A 293 3.80 8.55 17.09
N VAL A 294 2.92 8.42 18.08
CA VAL A 294 2.72 9.51 19.05
C VAL A 294 4.00 9.73 19.84
N SER A 295 4.58 10.92 19.73
CA SER A 295 5.72 11.32 20.56
C SER A 295 5.32 11.22 22.03
N GLN A 296 5.96 10.30 22.77
CA GLN A 296 5.79 10.24 24.22
C GLN A 296 6.26 11.57 24.81
N SER A 297 5.31 12.40 25.26
CA SER A 297 5.65 13.56 26.06
C SER A 297 6.27 13.06 27.37
N PRO A 298 7.43 13.58 27.82
CA PRO A 298 8.14 13.08 29.01
C PRO A 298 7.38 13.18 30.36
N SER A 299 6.12 13.63 30.34
CA SER A 299 5.32 13.99 31.50
C SER A 299 4.25 12.94 31.83
N GLN A 300 4.69 11.70 32.07
CA GLN A 300 4.02 10.76 32.98
C GLN A 300 4.92 9.56 33.32
N ILE A 301 5.92 9.79 34.18
CA ILE A 301 6.50 8.72 35.00
C ILE A 301 5.67 8.66 36.29
N PRO A 302 4.82 7.63 36.51
CA PRO A 302 4.14 7.45 37.78
C PRO A 302 5.16 6.88 38.79
N GLY A 303 5.86 7.76 39.49
CA GLY A 303 6.90 7.33 40.45
C GLY A 303 7.89 8.40 40.90
N ALA A 304 7.99 9.55 40.22
CA ALA A 304 8.83 10.65 40.67
C ALA A 304 8.16 11.43 41.81
N THR A 305 8.26 10.92 43.04
CA THR A 305 7.90 11.67 44.26
C THR A 305 8.68 12.98 44.29
N PRO A 306 8.03 14.15 44.37
CA PRO A 306 8.75 15.41 44.45
C PRO A 306 9.40 15.55 45.84
N THR A 307 10.71 15.34 45.91
CA THR A 307 11.50 15.65 47.11
C THR A 307 11.51 17.17 47.34
N SER A 308 10.55 17.64 48.14
CA SER A 308 10.44 19.05 48.53
C SER A 308 11.55 19.42 49.51
N THR A 309 12.63 20.04 49.01
CA THR A 309 13.68 20.63 49.85
C THR A 309 13.11 21.85 50.59
N SER A 310 12.68 21.66 51.83
CA SER A 310 12.16 22.73 52.69
C SER A 310 13.30 23.57 53.28
N LEU A 311 13.34 24.85 52.92
CA LEU A 311 14.03 25.89 53.71
C LEU A 311 13.14 26.33 54.89
N PRO A 312 13.72 26.79 56.02
CA PRO A 312 12.96 26.99 57.25
C PRO A 312 12.09 28.25 57.21
N ALA A 313 10.88 28.15 57.78
CA ALA A 313 9.92 29.24 57.85
C ALA A 313 10.08 30.09 59.13
N SER A 314 9.88 31.40 58.99
CA SER A 314 9.74 32.33 60.12
C SER A 314 8.31 32.36 60.66
N THR A 315 8.19 32.69 61.94
CA THR A 315 7.01 32.57 62.80
C THR A 315 5.85 33.53 62.49
N SER A 316 4.61 33.04 62.55
CA SER A 316 3.51 33.71 63.28
C SER A 316 2.25 32.83 63.50
N THR A 317 1.86 32.76 64.78
CA THR A 317 0.54 32.65 65.42
C THR A 317 -0.72 32.82 64.51
N THR A 318 -1.88 32.16 64.69
CA THR A 318 -2.64 31.84 65.94
C THR A 318 -3.82 30.86 65.66
N SER A 319 -4.29 30.09 66.67
CA SER A 319 -5.70 29.63 66.98
C SER A 319 -6.70 29.22 65.86
N SER A 320 -7.59 28.21 65.99
CA SER A 320 -7.97 27.28 67.08
C SER A 320 -9.04 26.26 66.58
N THR A 321 -9.45 25.31 67.45
CA THR A 321 -10.62 24.39 67.38
C THR A 321 -10.64 23.36 66.23
N SER A 322 -10.66 22.03 66.42
CA SER A 322 -11.35 21.10 67.35
C SER A 322 -12.69 20.53 66.83
N ALA A 323 -12.66 19.35 66.20
CA ALA A 323 -13.61 18.25 66.40
C ALA A 323 -13.18 16.96 65.65
N GLU A 324 -13.33 15.82 66.32
CA GLU A 324 -13.23 14.44 65.82
C GLU A 324 -14.39 13.65 66.46
N PRO A 325 -14.59 12.34 66.20
CA PRO A 325 -14.84 11.64 64.94
C PRO A 325 -16.32 11.26 64.79
N THR A 326 -16.69 10.61 63.67
CA THR A 326 -17.84 9.66 63.67
C THR A 326 -17.49 8.39 62.91
N THR A 327 -17.49 7.27 63.63
CA THR A 327 -17.39 5.89 63.13
C THR A 327 -18.73 5.35 62.62
N THR A 328 -18.72 4.57 61.53
CA THR A 328 -19.71 3.49 61.35
C THR A 328 -19.13 2.30 60.58
N SER A 329 -19.22 1.10 61.15
CA SER A 329 -18.89 -0.19 60.52
C SER A 329 -20.03 -0.69 59.61
N SER A 330 -19.74 -1.56 58.63
CA SER A 330 -20.62 -2.70 58.30
C SER A 330 -19.99 -3.74 57.33
N THR A 331 -19.51 -4.84 57.93
CA THR A 331 -19.83 -6.25 57.59
C THR A 331 -19.42 -6.89 56.24
N ALA A 332 -18.82 -8.09 56.38
CA ALA A 332 -18.69 -9.15 55.36
C ALA A 332 -20.08 -9.74 54.96
N ALA A 333 -20.27 -10.71 54.07
CA ALA A 333 -19.39 -11.64 53.34
C ALA A 333 -20.00 -11.87 51.91
N GLU A 334 -19.81 -12.93 51.11
CA GLU A 334 -19.12 -14.23 51.24
C GLU A 334 -18.69 -14.77 49.85
N SER A 335 -18.26 -16.03 49.76
CA SER A 335 -17.76 -16.70 48.54
C SER A 335 -18.81 -17.49 47.77
N THR A 336 -18.59 -17.69 46.46
CA THR A 336 -19.03 -18.91 45.76
C THR A 336 -18.01 -19.36 44.72
N SER A 337 -17.63 -20.64 44.79
CA SER A 337 -16.75 -21.31 43.85
C SER A 337 -17.54 -22.23 42.91
N SER A 338 -17.09 -22.36 41.67
CA SER A 338 -17.42 -23.51 40.81
C SER A 338 -16.26 -23.77 39.85
N SER A 339 -16.04 -25.04 39.53
CA SER A 339 -14.81 -25.55 38.92
C SER A 339 -15.11 -26.56 37.81
N SER A 340 -14.08 -26.86 37.00
CA SER A 340 -14.02 -27.90 35.95
C SER A 340 -14.93 -27.64 34.72
N SER A 341 -14.44 -27.78 33.50
CA SER A 341 -13.88 -29.04 32.97
C SER A 341 -12.73 -28.84 31.98
N SER A 342 -11.81 -29.80 31.95
CA SER A 342 -10.75 -29.92 30.96
C SER A 342 -11.21 -30.77 29.78
N ALA A 343 -10.81 -30.38 28.56
CA ALA A 343 -10.84 -31.25 27.40
C ALA A 343 -9.42 -31.32 26.81
N GLU A 344 -8.98 -32.54 26.56
CA GLU A 344 -7.64 -32.92 26.11
C GLU A 344 -7.72 -33.22 24.61
N GLU A 345 -6.87 -32.61 23.78
CA GLU A 345 -6.84 -32.88 22.34
C GLU A 345 -5.40 -33.09 21.83
N GLN A 346 -5.27 -34.04 20.90
CA GLN A 346 -4.01 -34.60 20.42
C GLN A 346 -3.17 -33.64 19.55
N PRO A 347 -1.85 -33.91 19.41
CA PRO A 347 -1.01 -33.14 18.50
C PRO A 347 -1.29 -33.48 17.03
N THR A 348 -1.89 -32.55 16.29
CA THR A 348 -2.00 -32.62 14.83
C THR A 348 -0.62 -32.42 14.19
N VAL A 349 -0.23 -33.35 13.31
CA VAL A 349 1.11 -33.40 12.71
C VAL A 349 1.23 -32.37 11.59
N THR A 350 2.12 -31.39 11.73
CA THR A 350 2.43 -30.42 10.67
C THR A 350 3.31 -31.06 9.58
N PRO A 351 2.90 -31.08 8.30
CA PRO A 351 3.79 -31.50 7.22
C PRO A 351 4.82 -30.39 6.92
N THR A 352 6.10 -30.66 7.22
CA THR A 352 7.21 -29.78 6.82
C THR A 352 7.40 -29.82 5.30
N ILE A 353 6.98 -28.77 4.60
CA ILE A 353 7.34 -28.58 3.19
C ILE A 353 8.81 -28.14 3.14
N GLN A 354 9.70 -29.05 2.73
CA GLN A 354 11.08 -28.69 2.39
C GLN A 354 11.08 -27.89 1.08
N MET A 355 11.58 -26.65 1.13
CA MET A 355 11.99 -25.95 -0.08
C MET A 355 13.21 -26.65 -0.70
N PRO A 356 13.24 -26.88 -2.03
CA PRO A 356 14.43 -27.38 -2.69
C PRO A 356 15.56 -26.34 -2.65
N THR A 357 16.73 -26.75 -2.15
CA THR A 357 17.93 -25.91 -2.13
C THR A 357 18.41 -25.62 -3.55
N VAL A 358 18.34 -24.37 -3.99
CA VAL A 358 18.90 -23.95 -5.28
C VAL A 358 20.43 -23.98 -5.19
N VAL A 359 21.04 -24.88 -5.95
CA VAL A 359 22.51 -24.98 -6.09
C VAL A 359 22.96 -23.93 -7.11
N PRO A 360 23.90 -23.03 -6.77
CA PRO A 360 24.44 -22.09 -7.73
C PRO A 360 25.45 -22.79 -8.66
N SER A 361 25.06 -23.02 -9.92
CA SER A 361 26.00 -23.45 -10.96
C SER A 361 26.86 -22.26 -11.42
N SER A 362 28.11 -22.25 -10.97
CA SER A 362 29.12 -21.28 -11.38
C SER A 362 29.60 -21.52 -12.82
N SER A 363 29.64 -20.45 -13.61
CA SER A 363 30.62 -20.14 -14.65
C SER A 363 31.13 -21.27 -15.57
N LEU A 364 30.93 -21.09 -16.88
CA LEU A 364 32.03 -21.27 -17.83
C LEU A 364 32.04 -20.12 -18.83
N SER A 365 33.18 -19.44 -18.88
CA SER A 365 33.50 -18.40 -19.85
C SER A 365 33.92 -19.06 -21.16
N ASP A 366 33.61 -18.44 -22.29
CA ASP A 366 34.47 -18.60 -23.46
C ASP A 366 34.63 -17.31 -24.25
N SER A 367 35.86 -17.04 -24.66
CA SER A 367 36.29 -15.84 -25.38
C SER A 367 36.78 -16.24 -26.76
N GLN A 368 36.36 -15.54 -27.81
CA GLN A 368 37.15 -15.26 -29.04
C GLN A 368 36.36 -14.28 -29.93
N THR A 369 36.71 -12.99 -29.94
CA THR A 369 37.69 -12.30 -30.81
C THR A 369 37.21 -11.94 -32.22
N ALA A 370 37.09 -10.63 -32.43
CA ALA A 370 37.55 -9.86 -33.59
C ALA A 370 37.07 -10.22 -35.01
N SER A 371 36.38 -9.26 -35.65
CA SER A 371 37.04 -8.46 -36.71
C SER A 371 36.22 -7.24 -37.13
N THR A 372 36.87 -6.08 -37.20
CA THR A 372 36.37 -4.86 -37.88
C THR A 372 36.53 -5.01 -39.41
N PRO A 373 35.79 -4.26 -40.23
CA PRO A 373 36.46 -3.08 -40.79
C PRO A 373 35.58 -1.80 -40.87
N SER A 374 36.30 -0.68 -40.90
CA SER A 374 35.80 0.69 -41.05
C SER A 374 35.06 0.93 -42.37
N HIS A 375 34.04 1.79 -42.36
CA HIS A 375 33.79 2.67 -43.50
C HIS A 375 33.27 4.05 -43.09
N THR A 376 33.54 5.02 -43.97
CA THR A 376 33.69 6.44 -43.70
C THR A 376 32.42 7.28 -43.90
N HIS A 377 32.35 8.39 -43.15
CA HIS A 377 31.68 9.66 -43.49
C HIS A 377 30.29 9.66 -44.18
N HIS A 378 29.32 10.26 -43.49
CA HIS A 378 28.70 11.47 -44.06
C HIS A 378 28.32 12.51 -42.99
N ARG A 379 28.76 13.75 -43.19
CA ARG A 379 28.21 14.92 -42.48
C ARG A 379 26.87 15.27 -43.10
N GLY A 380 25.85 15.47 -42.27
CA GLY A 380 24.56 16.05 -42.65
C GLY A 380 24.13 17.11 -41.64
N HIS A 381 24.39 18.38 -41.92
CA HIS A 381 23.79 19.49 -41.18
C HIS A 381 22.31 19.61 -41.55
N HIS A 382 21.40 19.54 -40.58
CA HIS A 382 20.05 20.08 -40.75
C HIS A 382 19.80 21.26 -39.80
N ARG A 383 19.47 22.41 -40.41
CA ARG A 383 19.06 23.63 -39.73
C ARG A 383 17.58 23.58 -39.36
N HIS A 384 17.26 24.32 -38.31
CA HIS A 384 15.94 24.80 -37.87
C HIS A 384 14.77 24.72 -38.87
N HIS A 385 13.63 24.25 -38.36
CA HIS A 385 12.38 24.98 -38.55
C HIS A 385 11.66 25.17 -37.20
N ARG A 386 11.57 26.43 -36.74
CA ARG A 386 10.62 26.84 -35.70
C ARG A 386 9.25 26.96 -36.36
N HIS A 387 8.27 26.17 -35.93
CA HIS A 387 6.86 26.51 -36.13
C HIS A 387 6.29 27.08 -34.82
N GLY A 388 6.04 28.38 -34.80
CA GLY A 388 5.22 28.98 -33.75
C GLY A 388 3.76 28.60 -33.96
N ARG A 389 3.10 28.08 -32.92
CA ARG A 389 1.63 28.01 -32.87
C ARG A 389 1.08 29.18 -32.07
N HIS A 390 0.03 29.79 -32.60
CA HIS A 390 -0.67 30.91 -31.97
C HIS A 390 -1.29 30.49 -30.62
N ARG A 391 -1.08 31.31 -29.59
CA ARG A 391 -2.01 31.36 -28.45
C ARG A 391 -3.36 31.89 -28.94
N GLN A 392 -4.43 31.14 -28.75
CA GLN A 392 -5.77 31.71 -28.62
C GLN A 392 -6.04 31.92 -27.12
N GLN A 393 -6.46 33.13 -26.74
CA GLN A 393 -7.00 33.41 -25.41
C GLN A 393 -8.50 33.05 -25.39
N PRO A 394 -8.99 32.39 -24.34
CA PRO A 394 -10.43 32.40 -24.04
C PRO A 394 -10.84 33.82 -23.62
N ARG A 395 -11.95 34.31 -24.18
CA ARG A 395 -12.57 35.56 -23.74
C ARG A 395 -13.14 35.39 -22.33
N ARG A 396 -12.99 36.43 -21.50
CA ARG A 396 -13.89 36.64 -20.36
C ARG A 396 -15.33 36.76 -20.87
N LEU A 397 -16.24 36.02 -20.25
CA LEU A 397 -17.63 36.43 -20.11
C LEU A 397 -17.92 36.60 -18.64
N ALA A 398 -18.40 37.77 -18.27
CA ALA A 398 -18.97 38.02 -16.96
C ALA A 398 -20.49 37.78 -17.07
N TYR A 399 -21.04 37.07 -16.10
CA TYR A 399 -22.31 37.40 -15.43
C TYR A 399 -22.33 36.70 -14.07
#